data_AF-A0A174TSD2-F1
#
_entry.id   AF-A0A174TSD2-F1
#
_cell.length_a   1.000
_cell.length_b   1.000
_cell.length_c   1.000
_cell.angle_alpha   90.00
_cell.angle_beta   90.00
_cell.angle_gamma   90.00
#
_symmetry.space_group_name_H-M   'P 1'
#
loop_
_entity.id
_entity.type
_entity.pdbx_description
1 polymer ?
#
loop_
_entity_poly.entity_id
_entity_poly.type
_entity_poly.pdbx_seq_one_letter_code
_entity_poly.pdbx_strand_id
1 'polypeptide(L)'
;MNRYIQKVISLLLVILITLLTFNHYKILVYSNTLQDVFSFLTLALILISSVNVINISKSGLNKFINYIILISAIVGGILLIIDYKTKIVVYVCLLFTIVYAIMDMLYKKA
;
A
#
# COMPACT_ATOMS: atom_id res chain seq x y z
N MET A 1 10.50 -9.97 -11.05
CA MET A 1 9.69 -8.93 -11.74
C MET A 1 10.62 -7.90 -12.36
N ASN A 2 10.34 -7.42 -13.58
CA ASN A 2 11.16 -6.41 -14.25
C ASN A 2 11.19 -5.11 -13.40
N ARG A 3 12.35 -4.44 -13.30
CA ARG A 3 12.50 -3.20 -12.50
C ARG A 3 11.48 -2.12 -12.90
N TYR A 4 11.11 -2.07 -14.17
CA TYR A 4 10.08 -1.16 -14.69
C TYR A 4 8.69 -1.49 -14.17
N ILE A 5 8.30 -2.78 -14.14
CA ILE A 5 6.99 -3.21 -13.63
C ILE A 5 6.86 -2.86 -12.14
N GLN A 6 7.93 -3.02 -11.37
CA GLN A 6 7.93 -2.63 -9.96
C GLN A 6 7.74 -1.12 -9.78
N LYS A 7 8.41 -0.29 -10.58
CA LYS A 7 8.21 1.17 -10.56
C LYS A 7 6.76 1.56 -10.91
N VAL A 8 6.16 0.90 -11.91
CA VAL A 8 4.76 1.13 -12.30
C VAL A 8 3.81 0.78 -11.16
N ILE A 9 4.03 -0.36 -10.48
CA ILE A 9 3.24 -0.80 -9.33
C ILE A 9 3.37 0.19 -8.16
N SER A 10 4.58 0.65 -7.85
CA SER A 10 4.79 1.68 -6.83
C SER A 10 4.08 3.00 -7.18
N LEU A 11 4.06 3.38 -8.45
CA LEU A 11 3.38 4.59 -8.92
C LEU A 11 1.86 4.47 -8.85
N LEU A 12 1.33 3.33 -9.26
CA LEU A 12 -0.09 3.04 -9.12
C LEU A 12 -0.52 3.05 -7.64
N LEU A 13 0.31 2.48 -6.76
CA LEU A 13 0.12 2.53 -5.31
C LEU A 13 0.00 3.95 -4.79
N VAL A 14 0.97 4.81 -5.10
CA VAL A 14 0.95 6.22 -4.65
C VAL A 14 -0.33 6.92 -5.12
N ILE A 15 -0.73 6.73 -6.38
CA ILE A 15 -1.96 7.33 -6.93
C ILE A 15 -3.21 6.83 -6.19
N LEU A 16 -3.35 5.52 -6.00
CA LEU A 16 -4.48 4.91 -5.30
C LEU A 16 -4.61 5.39 -3.86
N ILE A 17 -3.48 5.49 -3.15
CA ILE A 17 -3.48 5.96 -1.76
C ILE A 17 -3.84 7.45 -1.70
N THR A 18 -3.39 8.25 -2.66
CA THR A 18 -3.75 9.67 -2.76
C THR A 18 -5.25 9.85 -3.01
N LEU A 19 -5.84 9.05 -3.92
CA LEU A 19 -7.28 9.04 -4.19
C LEU A 19 -8.08 8.67 -2.93
N LEU A 20 -7.67 7.64 -2.19
CA LEU A 20 -8.31 7.27 -0.91
C LEU A 20 -8.23 8.40 0.11
N THR A 21 -7.08 9.08 0.18
CA THR A 21 -6.84 10.18 1.11
C THR A 21 -7.72 11.38 0.78
N PHE A 22 -7.91 11.72 -0.50
CA PHE A 22 -8.83 12.77 -0.94
C PHE A 22 -10.29 12.48 -0.58
N ASN A 23 -10.69 11.20 -0.61
CA ASN A 23 -12.01 10.80 -0.12
C ASN A 23 -12.14 10.95 1.40
N HIS A 24 -11.09 10.65 2.17
CA HIS A 24 -11.10 10.85 3.61
C HIS A 24 -11.28 12.32 4.01
N TYR A 25 -10.56 13.22 3.33
CA TYR A 25 -10.69 14.67 3.54
C TYR A 25 -11.92 15.28 2.87
N LYS A 26 -12.81 14.47 2.29
CA LYS A 26 -14.02 14.90 1.54
C LYS A 26 -13.73 15.91 0.43
N ILE A 27 -12.51 15.92 -0.11
CA ILE A 27 -12.14 16.74 -1.28
C ILE A 27 -12.81 16.16 -2.53
N LEU A 28 -12.87 14.83 -2.62
CA LEU A 28 -13.62 14.08 -3.63
C LEU A 28 -14.48 13.04 -2.92
N VAL A 29 -15.81 13.20 -2.93
CA VAL A 29 -16.73 12.28 -2.26
C VAL A 29 -17.09 11.14 -3.21
N TYR A 30 -16.62 9.93 -2.90
CA TYR A 30 -16.98 8.72 -3.64
C TYR A 30 -18.18 8.01 -3.01
N SER A 31 -18.86 7.17 -3.79
CA SER A 31 -19.85 6.24 -3.22
C SER A 31 -19.15 5.22 -2.33
N ASN A 32 -19.86 4.69 -1.32
CA ASN A 32 -19.32 3.65 -0.43
C ASN A 32 -18.76 2.46 -1.23
N THR A 33 -19.48 2.03 -2.28
CA THR A 33 -19.04 0.95 -3.17
C THR A 33 -17.74 1.25 -3.88
N LEU A 34 -17.54 2.47 -4.38
CA LEU A 34 -16.32 2.85 -5.10
C LEU A 34 -15.13 3.00 -4.13
N GLN A 35 -15.39 3.49 -2.93
CA GLN A 35 -14.40 3.54 -1.85
C GLN A 35 -13.92 2.15 -1.46
N ASP A 36 -14.83 1.18 -1.32
CA ASP A 36 -14.49 -0.19 -0.96
C ASP A 36 -13.65 -0.86 -2.06
N VAL A 37 -14.03 -0.66 -3.33
CA VAL A 37 -13.28 -1.18 -4.49
C VAL A 37 -11.86 -0.61 -4.53
N PHE A 38 -11.68 0.70 -4.36
CA PHE A 38 -10.35 1.29 -4.33
C PHE A 38 -9.53 0.83 -3.11
N SER A 39 -10.16 0.67 -1.96
CA SER A 39 -9.50 0.20 -0.74
C SER A 39 -8.99 -1.24 -0.92
N PHE A 40 -9.82 -2.11 -1.49
CA PHE A 40 -9.46 -3.50 -1.80
C PHE A 40 -8.33 -3.56 -2.84
N LEU A 41 -8.44 -2.79 -3.92
CA LEU A 41 -7.42 -2.74 -4.97
C LEU A 41 -6.07 -2.27 -4.42
N THR A 42 -6.09 -1.26 -3.54
CA THR A 42 -4.89 -0.76 -2.86
C THR A 42 -4.26 -1.84 -1.99
N LEU A 43 -5.04 -2.55 -1.18
CA LEU A 43 -4.58 -3.68 -0.36
C LEU A 43 -3.94 -4.78 -1.20
N ALA A 44 -4.57 -5.18 -2.31
CA ALA A 44 -4.04 -6.19 -3.21
C ALA A 44 -2.68 -5.77 -3.81
N LEU A 45 -2.55 -4.52 -4.23
CA LEU A 45 -1.29 -3.98 -4.72
C LEU A 45 -0.19 -3.92 -3.65
N ILE A 46 -0.53 -3.59 -2.40
CA ILE A 46 0.42 -3.59 -1.27
C ILE A 46 1.01 -4.99 -1.07
N LEU A 47 0.15 -6.02 -1.09
CA LEU A 47 0.59 -7.41 -0.92
C LEU A 47 1.51 -7.83 -2.06
N ILE A 48 1.13 -7.58 -3.31
CA ILE A 48 1.93 -7.93 -4.49
C ILE A 48 3.30 -7.22 -4.46
N SER A 49 3.31 -5.92 -4.15
CA SER A 49 4.54 -5.14 -4.04
C SER A 49 5.45 -5.67 -2.94
N SER A 50 4.91 -5.92 -1.76
CA SER A 50 5.69 -6.35 -0.59
C SER A 50 6.30 -7.74 -0.79
N VAL A 51 5.52 -8.72 -1.30
CA VAL A 51 6.03 -10.06 -1.64
C VAL A 51 7.16 -9.97 -2.66
N ASN A 52 6.98 -9.16 -3.70
CA ASN A 52 7.98 -9.03 -4.74
C ASN A 52 9.28 -8.40 -4.22
N VAL A 53 9.21 -7.40 -3.33
CA VAL A 53 10.41 -6.80 -2.73
C VAL A 53 11.12 -7.79 -1.80
N ILE A 54 10.38 -8.60 -1.03
CA ILE A 54 10.97 -9.64 -0.17
C ILE A 54 11.78 -10.64 -1.02
N ASN A 55 11.25 -11.05 -2.17
CA ASN A 55 11.92 -11.99 -3.07
C ASN A 55 13.11 -11.38 -3.83
N ILE A 56 13.06 -10.10 -4.21
CA ILE A 56 14.09 -9.48 -5.08
C ILE A 56 15.20 -8.78 -4.29
N SER A 57 14.91 -8.23 -3.11
CA SER A 57 15.89 -7.40 -2.40
C SER A 57 17.05 -8.25 -1.85
N LYS A 58 18.30 -7.76 -2.01
CA LYS A 58 19.48 -8.32 -1.32
C LYS A 58 19.68 -7.75 0.08
N SER A 59 19.17 -6.54 0.34
CA SER A 59 19.28 -5.87 1.64
C SER A 59 18.29 -6.44 2.65
N GLY A 60 18.79 -6.93 3.79
CA GLY A 60 17.98 -7.49 4.87
C GLY A 60 17.00 -6.48 5.49
N LEU A 61 17.39 -5.20 5.56
CA LEU A 61 16.51 -4.13 6.06
C LEU A 61 15.28 -3.93 5.16
N ASN A 62 15.45 -3.96 3.83
CA ASN A 62 14.33 -3.83 2.90
C ASN A 62 13.36 -5.00 2.98
N LYS A 63 13.85 -6.22 3.25
CA LYS A 63 13.00 -7.37 3.52
C LYS A 63 12.23 -7.19 4.81
N PHE A 64 12.90 -6.79 5.88
CA PHE A 64 12.29 -6.60 7.21
C PHE A 64 11.14 -5.60 7.17
N ILE A 65 11.34 -4.43 6.54
CA ILE A 65 10.30 -3.41 6.41
C ILE A 65 9.11 -3.94 5.60
N ASN A 66 9.35 -4.68 4.51
CA ASN A 66 8.25 -5.26 3.73
C ASN A 66 7.52 -6.39 4.45
N TYR A 67 8.19 -7.16 5.32
CA TYR A 67 7.49 -8.13 6.17
C TYR A 67 6.53 -7.42 7.12
N ILE A 68 6.94 -6.29 7.72
CA ILE A 68 6.07 -5.48 8.58
C ILE A 68 4.87 -4.93 7.80
N ILE A 69 5.10 -4.38 6.60
CA ILE A 69 4.03 -3.89 5.72
C ILE A 69 3.06 -5.02 5.37
N LEU A 70 3.58 -6.20 5.02
CA LEU A 70 2.77 -7.35 4.63
C LEU A 70 1.91 -7.87 5.79
N ILE A 71 2.48 -7.99 6.99
CA ILE A 71 1.73 -8.37 8.20
C ILE A 71 0.67 -7.31 8.53
N SER A 72 1.03 -6.03 8.46
CA SER A 72 0.10 -4.91 8.70
C SER A 72 -1.04 -4.89 7.67
N ALA A 73 -0.77 -5.19 6.40
CA ALA A 73 -1.77 -5.26 5.35
C ALA A 73 -2.74 -6.43 5.57
N ILE A 74 -2.23 -7.60 5.97
CA ILE A 74 -3.07 -8.77 6.29
C ILE A 74 -3.98 -8.47 7.49
N VAL A 75 -3.41 -7.95 8.58
CA VAL A 75 -4.17 -7.59 9.79
C VAL A 75 -5.18 -6.48 9.48
N GLY A 76 -4.77 -5.45 8.74
CA GLY A 76 -5.65 -4.37 8.31
C GLY A 76 -6.79 -4.85 7.41
N GLY A 77 -6.53 -5.78 6.50
CA GLY A 77 -7.56 -6.39 5.65
C GLY A 77 -8.56 -7.24 6.45
N ILE A 78 -8.08 -8.04 7.40
CA ILE A 78 -8.95 -8.84 8.30
C ILE A 78 -9.83 -7.92 9.16
N LEU A 79 -9.27 -6.86 9.71
CA LEU A 79 -10.00 -5.88 10.51
C LEU A 79 -11.06 -5.12 9.71
N LEU A 80 -10.79 -4.84 8.43
CA LEU A 80 -11.74 -4.20 7.50
C LEU A 80 -12.99 -5.09 7.28
N ILE A 81 -12.82 -6.42 7.30
CA ILE A 81 -13.92 -7.39 7.17
C ILE A 81 -14.70 -7.54 8.48
N ILE A 82 -14.00 -7.61 9.62
CA ILE A 82 -14.60 -7.90 10.94
C ILE A 82 -15.32 -6.68 11.51
N ASP A 83 -14.75 -5.49 11.35
CA ASP A 83 -15.23 -4.29 12.01
C ASP A 83 -15.19 -3.13 11.02
N TYR A 84 -16.36 -2.80 10.46
CA TYR A 84 -16.59 -1.70 9.49
C TYR A 84 -16.11 -0.31 9.99
N LYS A 85 -15.54 -0.24 11.19
CA LYS A 85 -15.11 0.95 11.93
C LYS A 85 -13.60 1.04 12.19
N THR A 86 -12.80 -0.02 12.06
CA THR A 86 -11.37 0.02 12.43
C THR A 86 -10.47 0.55 11.29
N LYS A 87 -10.73 1.80 10.90
CA LYS A 87 -10.02 2.50 9.82
C LYS A 87 -8.56 2.82 10.16
N ILE A 88 -8.18 2.87 11.44
CA ILE A 88 -6.89 3.40 11.89
C ILE A 88 -5.70 2.51 11.53
N VAL A 89 -5.84 1.17 11.59
CA VAL A 89 -4.77 0.23 11.25
C VAL A 89 -4.48 0.26 9.75
N VAL A 90 -5.54 0.40 8.93
CA VAL A 90 -5.44 0.58 7.49
C VAL A 90 -4.71 1.89 7.15
N TYR A 91 -5.00 2.98 7.85
CA TYR A 91 -4.29 4.26 7.66
C TYR A 91 -2.80 4.17 7.99
N VAL A 92 -2.43 3.50 9.08
CA VAL A 92 -1.02 3.30 9.43
C VAL A 92 -0.31 2.45 8.35
N CYS A 93 -0.96 1.38 7.86
CA CYS A 93 -0.44 0.56 6.76
C CYS A 93 -0.24 1.38 5.48
N LEU A 94 -1.21 2.22 5.12
CA LEU A 94 -1.13 3.12 3.98
C LEU A 94 0.04 4.10 4.14
N LEU A 95 0.23 4.68 5.32
CA LEU A 95 1.33 5.60 5.62
C LEU A 95 2.71 4.95 5.40
N PHE A 96 2.92 3.75 5.94
CA PHE A 96 4.16 3.00 5.74
C PHE A 96 4.38 2.62 4.28
N THR A 97 3.29 2.26 3.57
CA THR A 97 3.35 1.92 2.15
C THR A 97 3.75 3.14 1.29
N ILE A 98 3.20 4.32 1.57
CA ILE A 98 3.57 5.56 0.86
C ILE A 98 5.06 5.87 1.07
N VAL A 99 5.52 5.83 2.31
CA VAL A 99 6.93 6.11 2.64
C VAL A 99 7.84 5.13 1.90
N TYR A 100 7.47 3.85 1.88
CA TYR A 100 8.24 2.83 1.17
C TYR A 100 8.21 3.01 -0.35
N ALA A 101 7.05 3.33 -0.93
CA ALA A 101 6.91 3.56 -2.36
C ALA A 101 7.72 4.79 -2.81
N ILE A 102 7.69 5.88 -2.02
CA ILE A 102 8.50 7.07 -2.26
C ILE A 102 9.99 6.75 -2.13
N MET A 103 10.40 5.93 -1.15
CA MET A 103 11.77 5.43 -1.06
C MET A 103 12.16 4.58 -2.28
N ASP A 104 11.33 3.65 -2.76
CA ASP A 104 11.69 2.83 -3.93
C ASP A 104 11.77 3.68 -5.21
N MET A 105 10.99 4.77 -5.30
CA MET A 105 11.07 5.74 -6.40
C MET A 105 12.29 6.66 -6.33
N LEU A 106 12.59 7.24 -5.16
CA LEU A 106 13.63 8.26 -4.98
C LEU A 106 15.01 7.66 -4.67
N TYR A 107 15.05 6.54 -3.93
CA TYR A 107 16.28 5.97 -3.39
C TYR A 107 16.93 4.92 -4.29
N LYS A 108 16.29 4.50 -5.40
CA LYS A 108 17.01 3.87 -6.51
C LYS A 108 17.70 4.95 -7.37
N LYS A 109 18.66 5.65 -6.76
CA LYS A 109 19.77 6.26 -7.49
C LYS A 109 20.80 5.16 -7.77
N ALA A 110 21.07 4.97 -9.06
CA ALA A 110 22.18 4.22 -9.67
C ALA A 110 22.29 2.73 -9.32
#